data_AF-A0A850H346-F1
#
_entry.id   AF-A0A850H346-F1
#
_cell.length_a   1.000
_cell.length_b   1.000
_cell.length_c   1.000
_cell.angle_alpha   90.00
_cell.angle_beta   90.00
_cell.angle_gamma   90.00
#
_symmetry.space_group_name_H-M   'P 1'
#
loop_
_entity.id
_entity.type
_entity.pdbx_description
1 polymer ?
#
loop_
_entity_poly.entity_id
_entity_poly.type
_entity_poly.pdbx_seq_one_letter_code
_entity_poly.pdbx_strand_id
1 'polypeptide(L)'
;MLLIVAGLVLLWRVAFGNWPWNLAATKRPPDARVESVREARRILGVREDASRETIAEAHRKLAARHHPDRGGDPVEASRINAARDLLIGRPVAKSDEPEK
;
A
#
# COMPACT_ATOMS: atom_id res chain seq x y z
N MET A 1 -38.34 -3.77 3.96
CA MET A 1 -37.17 -2.87 3.97
C MET A 1 -36.00 -3.40 3.14
N LEU A 2 -35.48 -4.61 3.40
CA LEU A 2 -34.35 -5.21 2.67
C LEU A 2 -34.55 -5.32 1.14
N LEU A 3 -35.75 -5.68 0.70
CA LEU A 3 -36.07 -5.82 -0.74
C LEU A 3 -36.07 -4.48 -1.49
N ILE A 4 -36.40 -3.39 -0.80
CA ILE A 4 -36.41 -2.05 -1.38
C ILE A 4 -34.97 -1.57 -1.60
N VAL A 5 -34.09 -1.81 -0.62
CA VAL A 5 -32.65 -1.49 -0.73
C VAL A 5 -32.00 -2.30 -1.85
N ALA A 6 -32.30 -3.61 -1.94
CA ALA A 6 -31.78 -4.45 -3.02
C ALA A 6 -32.28 -4.01 -4.41
N GLY A 7 -33.55 -3.63 -4.52
CA GLY A 7 -34.13 -3.13 -5.77
C GLY A 7 -33.51 -1.80 -6.23
N LEU A 8 -33.28 -0.87 -5.30
CA LEU A 8 -32.59 0.41 -5.59
C LEU A 8 -31.16 0.20 -6.05
N VAL A 9 -30.44 -0.73 -5.42
CA VAL A 9 -29.06 -1.10 -5.78
C VAL A 9 -29.01 -1.75 -7.17
N LEU A 10 -29.97 -2.62 -7.50
CA LEU A 10 -30.06 -3.26 -8.82
C LEU A 10 -30.45 -2.27 -9.92
N LEU A 11 -31.39 -1.36 -9.66
CA LEU A 11 -31.77 -0.28 -10.55
C LEU A 11 -30.57 0.63 -10.84
N TRP A 12 -29.77 0.94 -9.81
CA TRP A 12 -28.57 1.77 -9.97
C TRP A 12 -27.50 1.09 -10.84
N ARG A 13 -27.32 -0.23 -10.71
CA ARG A 13 -26.43 -1.02 -11.56
C ARG A 13 -26.87 -1.08 -13.03
N VAL A 14 -28.18 -1.09 -13.28
CA VAL A 14 -28.75 -1.09 -14.64
C VAL A 14 -28.65 0.30 -15.26
N ALA A 15 -28.91 1.36 -14.50
CA ALA A 15 -28.89 2.74 -15.01
C ALA A 15 -27.47 3.31 -15.21
N PHE A 16 -26.50 2.96 -14.37
CA PHE A 16 -25.17 3.59 -14.38
C PHE A 16 -24.03 2.63 -14.75
N GLY A 17 -24.32 1.35 -15.04
CA GLY A 17 -23.34 0.34 -15.48
C GLY A 17 -22.31 -0.07 -14.42
N ASN A 18 -22.23 0.67 -13.31
CA ASN A 18 -21.33 0.46 -12.20
C ASN A 18 -22.12 0.21 -10.93
N TRP A 19 -21.49 -0.54 -10.02
CA TRP A 19 -22.06 -0.71 -8.70
C TRP A 19 -21.97 0.58 -7.86
N PRO A 20 -22.92 0.80 -6.93
CA PRO A 20 -22.97 1.93 -6.00
C PRO A 20 -21.65 2.28 -5.31
N TRP A 21 -20.96 1.24 -4.85
CA TRP A 21 -19.69 1.33 -4.13
C TRP A 21 -18.49 1.55 -5.06
N ASN A 22 -18.67 1.49 -6.38
CA ASN A 22 -17.61 1.79 -7.35
C ASN A 22 -17.25 3.28 -7.41
N LEU A 23 -18.08 4.14 -6.81
CA LEU A 23 -17.72 5.56 -6.58
C LEU A 23 -16.58 5.73 -5.56
N ALA A 24 -16.31 4.72 -4.71
CA ALA A 24 -15.18 4.74 -3.77
C ALA A 24 -13.88 4.22 -4.39
N ALA A 25 -13.95 3.55 -5.55
CA ALA A 25 -12.79 3.03 -6.28
C ALA A 25 -12.25 4.07 -7.28
N THR A 26 -12.29 5.36 -6.92
CA THR A 26 -11.72 6.43 -7.74
C THR A 26 -10.27 6.12 -8.05
N LYS A 27 -9.95 6.06 -9.34
CA LYS A 27 -8.60 5.92 -9.89
C LYS A 27 -7.66 6.81 -9.09
N ARG A 28 -6.71 6.22 -8.36
CA ARG A 28 -5.66 6.97 -7.64
C ARG A 28 -5.00 7.91 -8.67
N PRO A 29 -4.96 9.22 -8.43
CA PRO A 29 -4.46 10.14 -9.45
C PRO A 29 -2.97 9.83 -9.71
N PRO A 30 -2.48 9.97 -10.96
CA PRO A 30 -1.14 9.53 -11.35
C PRO A 30 -0.01 10.14 -10.50
N ASP A 31 -0.23 11.35 -10.00
CA ASP A 31 0.64 12.11 -9.10
C ASP A 31 0.81 11.47 -7.71
N ALA A 32 -0.24 10.83 -7.18
CA ALA A 32 -0.20 10.18 -5.87
C ALA A 32 0.83 9.05 -5.82
N ARG A 33 1.05 8.36 -6.94
CA ARG A 33 2.09 7.31 -7.03
C ARG A 33 3.50 7.92 -7.05
N VAL A 34 3.69 9.02 -7.78
CA VAL A 34 4.99 9.73 -7.83
C VAL A 34 5.36 10.27 -6.46
N GLU A 35 4.40 10.88 -5.75
CA GLU A 35 4.63 11.43 -4.40
C GLU A 35 4.92 10.31 -3.39
N SER A 36 4.19 9.18 -3.45
CA SER A 36 4.48 8.05 -2.56
C SER A 36 5.85 7.41 -2.83
N VAL A 37 6.30 7.37 -4.10
CA VAL A 37 7.65 6.90 -4.44
C VAL A 37 8.73 7.86 -3.93
N ARG A 38 8.53 9.16 -4.05
CA ARG A 38 9.43 10.17 -3.47
C ARG A 38 9.51 10.05 -1.95
N GLU A 39 8.38 9.89 -1.29
CA GLU A 39 8.31 9.73 0.16
C GLU A 39 9.00 8.43 0.62
N ALA A 40 8.80 7.32 -0.09
CA ALA A 40 9.48 6.07 0.22
C ALA A 40 11.01 6.20 0.15
N ARG A 41 11.53 6.98 -0.82
CA ARG A 41 12.97 7.27 -0.89
C ARG A 41 13.46 8.11 0.27
N ARG A 42 12.66 9.10 0.70
CA ARG A 42 12.94 9.94 1.87
C ARG A 42 13.01 9.11 3.15
N ILE A 43 12.05 8.21 3.36
CA ILE A 43 12.01 7.29 4.50
C ILE A 43 13.27 6.42 4.56
N LEU A 44 13.69 5.85 3.42
CA LEU A 44 14.90 5.03 3.37
C LEU A 44 16.20 5.83 3.30
N GLY A 45 16.14 7.16 3.13
CA GLY A 45 17.32 8.02 2.97
C GLY A 45 18.13 7.71 1.71
N VAL A 46 17.47 7.28 0.63
CA VAL A 46 18.12 6.91 -0.63
C VAL A 46 17.87 7.93 -1.73
N ARG A 47 18.82 8.05 -2.66
CA ARG A 47 18.68 8.93 -3.84
C ARG A 47 17.69 8.37 -4.86
N GLU A 48 17.27 9.22 -5.79
CA GLU A 48 16.34 8.85 -6.86
C GLU A 48 16.90 7.77 -7.80
N ASP A 49 18.21 7.77 -8.00
CA ASP A 49 18.98 6.85 -8.83
C ASP A 49 19.55 5.64 -8.07
N ALA A 50 19.16 5.47 -6.79
CA ALA A 50 19.64 4.35 -5.98
C ALA A 50 19.27 3.00 -6.60
N SER A 51 20.25 2.09 -6.65
CA SER A 51 20.03 0.74 -7.13
C SER A 51 19.17 -0.08 -6.14
N ARG A 52 18.59 -1.18 -6.62
CA ARG A 52 17.83 -2.12 -5.78
C ARG A 52 18.64 -2.63 -4.58
N GLU A 53 19.94 -2.82 -4.77
CA GLU A 53 20.85 -3.27 -3.72
C GLU A 53 21.04 -2.19 -2.64
N THR A 54 21.26 -0.94 -3.05
CA THR A 54 21.35 0.21 -2.13
C THR A 54 20.06 0.39 -1.33
N ILE A 55 18.90 0.21 -1.96
CA ILE A 55 17.60 0.29 -1.28
C ILE A 55 17.46 -0.84 -0.24
N ALA A 56 17.85 -2.07 -0.58
CA ALA A 56 17.81 -3.20 0.34
C ALA A 56 18.78 -3.02 1.52
N GLU A 57 19.97 -2.46 1.29
CA GLU A 57 20.92 -2.13 2.35
C GLU A 57 20.40 -1.06 3.32
N ALA A 58 19.84 0.02 2.78
CA ALA A 58 19.26 1.10 3.57
C ALA A 58 18.10 0.57 4.44
N HIS A 59 17.23 -0.25 3.85
CA HIS A 59 16.15 -0.94 4.58
C HIS A 59 16.69 -1.80 5.73
N ARG A 60 17.71 -2.66 5.50
CA ARG A 60 18.28 -3.51 6.55
C ARG A 60 18.83 -2.69 7.73
N LYS A 61 19.52 -1.58 7.43
CA LYS A 61 20.07 -0.68 8.46
C LYS A 61 18.97 -0.02 9.30
N LEU A 62 17.91 0.47 8.66
CA LEU A 62 16.79 1.11 9.34
C LEU A 62 15.93 0.11 10.12
N ALA A 63 15.61 -1.04 9.53
CA ALA A 63 14.85 -2.10 10.18
C ALA A 63 15.54 -2.62 11.46
N ALA A 64 16.87 -2.74 11.45
CA ALA A 64 17.62 -3.15 12.62
C ALA A 64 17.57 -2.12 13.77
N ARG A 65 17.52 -0.81 13.43
CA ARG A 65 17.45 0.31 14.38
C ARG A 65 16.04 0.48 14.96
N HIS A 66 15.01 0.34 14.13
CA HIS A 66 13.61 0.52 14.52
C HIS A 66 12.90 -0.78 14.89
N HIS A 67 13.65 -1.86 15.13
CA HIS A 67 13.06 -3.14 15.48
C HIS A 67 12.32 -3.06 16.83
N PRO A 68 11.07 -3.56 16.94
CA PRO A 68 10.30 -3.50 18.18
C PRO A 68 11.01 -4.21 19.35
N ASP A 69 11.69 -5.33 19.08
CA ASP A 69 12.48 -6.05 20.09
C ASP A 69 13.65 -5.25 20.67
N ARG A 70 14.04 -4.14 20.02
CA ARG A 70 15.08 -3.21 20.50
C ARG A 70 14.51 -1.88 20.99
N GLY A 71 13.20 -1.83 21.26
CA GLY A 71 12.50 -0.62 21.70
C GLY A 71 12.10 0.33 20.57
N GLY A 72 12.08 -0.14 19.32
CA GLY A 72 11.58 0.63 18.18
C GLY A 72 10.05 0.68 18.12
N ASP A 73 9.51 1.74 17.48
CA ASP A 73 8.08 1.89 17.26
C ASP A 73 7.60 0.95 16.12
N PRO A 74 6.62 0.05 16.38
CA PRO A 74 6.02 -0.79 15.35
C PRO A 74 5.48 -0.03 14.14
N VAL A 75 4.97 1.19 14.35
CA VAL A 75 4.44 2.04 13.28
C VAL A 75 5.57 2.48 12.35
N GLU A 76 6.71 2.87 12.91
CA GLU A 76 7.88 3.29 12.13
C GLU A 76 8.50 2.10 11.38
N ALA A 77 8.59 0.94 12.02
CA ALA A 77 9.04 -0.29 11.36
C ALA A 77 8.14 -0.67 10.17
N SER A 78 6.82 -0.54 10.33
CA SER A 78 5.84 -0.74 9.26
C SER A 78 6.03 0.25 8.11
N ARG A 79 6.25 1.54 8.43
CA ARG A 79 6.52 2.59 7.44
C ARG A 79 7.79 2.30 6.61
N ILE A 80 8.86 1.84 7.26
CA ILE A 80 10.12 1.44 6.61
C ILE A 80 9.91 0.25 5.66
N ASN A 81 9.10 -0.74 6.07
CA ASN A 81 8.78 -1.90 5.23
C ASN A 81 7.96 -1.49 4.01
N ALA A 82 6.92 -0.67 4.20
CA ALA A 82 6.09 -0.16 3.10
C ALA A 82 6.91 0.65 2.07
N ALA A 83 7.89 1.44 2.54
CA ALA A 83 8.78 2.19 1.67
C ALA A 83 9.64 1.28 0.78
N ARG A 84 10.23 0.23 1.34
CA ARG A 84 10.99 -0.78 0.57
C ARG A 84 10.10 -1.44 -0.48
N ASP A 85 8.90 -1.87 -0.08
CA ASP A 85 7.99 -2.62 -0.95
C ASP A 85 7.54 -1.78 -2.15
N LEU A 86 7.31 -0.48 -1.92
CA LEU A 86 6.97 0.46 -2.97
C LEU A 86 8.11 0.69 -3.99
N LEU A 87 9.38 0.72 -3.54
CA LEU A 87 10.54 1.02 -4.38
C LEU A 87 11.10 -0.18 -5.12
N ILE A 88 11.18 -1.32 -4.44
CA ILE A 88 11.70 -2.56 -5.03
C ILE A 88 10.59 -3.27 -5.79
N GLY A 89 9.31 -3.06 -5.44
CA GLY A 89 8.21 -3.74 -6.11
C GLY A 89 8.38 -5.26 -5.99
N ARG A 90 8.25 -5.79 -4.77
CA ARG A 90 8.13 -7.25 -4.56
C ARG A 90 7.03 -7.56 -3.53
N PRO A 91 6.40 -8.75 -3.67
CA PRO A 91 5.01 -8.98 -3.34
C PRO A 91 4.84 -9.23 -1.85
N VAL A 92 3.66 -8.88 -1.35
CA VAL A 92 3.06 -9.38 -0.11
C VAL A 92 3.53 -10.83 0.09
N ALA A 93 4.36 -11.05 1.12
CA ALA A 93 4.75 -12.40 1.50
C ALA A 93 3.45 -13.16 1.84
N LYS A 94 3.30 -14.37 1.28
CA LYS A 94 2.15 -15.26 1.44
C LYS A 94 1.55 -15.21 2.86
N SER A 95 0.37 -14.60 3.02
CA SER A 95 -0.47 -14.80 4.21
C SER A 95 -1.98 -14.74 3.92
N ASP A 96 -2.37 -14.62 2.65
CA ASP A 96 -3.79 -14.54 2.24
C ASP A 96 -4.25 -15.76 1.44
N GLU A 97 -3.62 -16.93 1.62
CA GLU A 97 -4.24 -18.20 1.23
C GLU A 97 -5.16 -18.63 2.38
N PRO A 98 -6.50 -18.54 2.27
CA PRO A 98 -7.38 -19.28 3.15
C PRO A 98 -7.15 -20.76 2.86
N GLU A 99 -6.64 -21.48 3.87
CA GLU A 99 -6.62 -22.94 3.91
C GLU A 99 -8.02 -23.45 3.56
N LYS A 100 -8.12 -24.16 2.42
CA LYS A 100 -9.31 -24.90 2.00
C LYS A 100 -9.16 -26.35 2.40
#